data_AF-A0A831M2J3-F1
#
_entry.id   AF-A0A831M2J3-F1
#
_cell.length_a   1.000
_cell.length_b   1.000
_cell.length_c   1.000
_cell.angle_alpha   90.00
_cell.angle_beta   90.00
_cell.angle_gamma   90.00
#
_symmetry.space_group_name_H-M   'P 1'
#
loop_
_entity.id
_entity.type
_entity.pdbx_description
1 polymer ?
#
loop_
_entity_poly.entity_id
_entity_poly.type
_entity_poly.pdbx_seq_one_letter_code
_entity_poly.pdbx_strand_id
1 'polypeptide(L)'
;MSNDPVEMLKEIAHRYHHFKQENKHKGPVSSRNRQHQQVLRQLERDFESVVDRWVRDDRLHDAWLAHFYHFAPAPRGPLMPKPPLFRGRDRAGRSAELIPAEDSYELIIEGKPVQRLARVRLPGRRLRALNVSGDEFEETFAASAEARAALREYTENPERGAPWQHLGDLYSDGIVDPNFALTSRGRRFMDTQRNGNGGVELLLG
;
A
#
# COMPACT_ATOMS: atom_id res chain seq x y z
N MET A 1 3.87 0.74 -13.91
CA MET A 1 2.57 0.68 -13.23
C MET A 1 2.71 1.45 -11.94
N SER A 2 1.80 2.38 -11.69
CA SER A 2 1.76 3.11 -10.42
C SER A 2 1.55 2.13 -9.26
N ASN A 3 2.15 2.40 -8.10
CA ASN A 3 1.85 1.64 -6.88
C ASN A 3 0.60 2.17 -6.17
N ASP A 4 0.00 3.28 -6.62
CA ASP A 4 -1.26 3.80 -6.08
C ASP A 4 -2.45 3.01 -6.69
N PRO A 5 -3.27 2.32 -5.87
CA PRO A 5 -4.44 1.58 -6.36
C PRO A 5 -5.41 2.40 -7.21
N VAL A 6 -5.58 3.70 -6.92
CA VAL A 6 -6.47 4.56 -7.71
C VAL A 6 -5.92 4.76 -9.10
N GLU A 7 -4.62 5.01 -9.21
CA GLU A 7 -3.95 5.14 -10.51
C GLU A 7 -3.87 3.80 -11.24
N MET A 8 -3.73 2.67 -10.53
CA MET A 8 -3.85 1.34 -11.12
C MET A 8 -5.24 1.11 -11.73
N LEU A 9 -6.32 1.43 -11.00
CA LEU A 9 -7.70 1.31 -11.51
C LEU A 9 -7.91 2.16 -12.77
N LYS A 10 -7.43 3.41 -12.77
CA LYS A 10 -7.48 4.29 -13.95
C LYS A 10 -6.68 3.73 -15.12
N GLU A 11 -5.46 3.23 -14.88
CA GLU A 11 -4.59 2.66 -15.92
C GLU A 11 -5.23 1.41 -16.56
N ILE A 12 -5.77 0.50 -15.73
CA ILE A 12 -6.45 -0.71 -16.20
C ILE A 12 -7.74 -0.35 -16.97
N ALA A 13 -8.56 0.56 -16.44
CA ALA A 13 -9.78 1.01 -17.11
C ALA A 13 -9.49 1.70 -18.46
N HIS A 14 -8.50 2.58 -18.51
CA HIS A 14 -8.09 3.23 -19.74
C HIS A 14 -7.60 2.21 -20.78
N ARG A 15 -6.78 1.24 -20.38
CA ARG A 15 -6.35 0.15 -21.27
C ARG A 15 -7.55 -0.66 -21.76
N TYR A 16 -8.48 -1.01 -20.89
CA TYR A 16 -9.69 -1.74 -21.27
C TYR A 16 -10.53 -0.96 -22.30
N HIS A 17 -10.80 0.31 -22.03
CA HIS A 17 -11.53 1.21 -22.92
C HIS A 17 -10.86 1.33 -24.29
N HIS A 18 -9.54 1.54 -24.31
CA HIS A 18 -8.75 1.62 -25.53
C HIS A 18 -8.86 0.32 -26.35
N PHE A 19 -8.60 -0.83 -25.72
CA PHE A 19 -8.71 -2.13 -26.39
C PHE A 19 -10.13 -2.40 -26.91
N LYS A 20 -11.16 -2.04 -26.14
CA LYS A 20 -12.57 -2.21 -26.54
C LYS A 20 -12.96 -1.32 -27.74
N GLN A 21 -12.43 -0.09 -27.81
CA GLN A 21 -12.68 0.82 -28.94
C GLN A 21 -11.93 0.40 -30.21
N GLU A 22 -10.63 0.05 -30.11
CA GLU A 22 -9.80 -0.36 -31.25
C GLU A 22 -10.34 -1.58 -32.02
N ASN A 23 -11.19 -2.39 -31.37
CA ASN A 23 -11.66 -3.65 -31.92
C ASN A 23 -13.17 -3.65 -32.21
N LYS A 24 -13.84 -2.50 -32.03
CA LYS A 24 -15.27 -2.31 -32.34
C LYS A 24 -15.60 -2.43 -33.84
N HIS A 25 -14.60 -2.37 -34.73
CA HIS A 25 -14.74 -2.36 -36.19
C HIS A 25 -14.00 -3.50 -36.91
N LYS A 26 -13.45 -4.49 -36.18
CA LYS A 26 -12.69 -5.59 -36.80
C LYS A 26 -13.60 -6.83 -37.00
N GLY A 27 -13.76 -7.23 -38.27
CA GLY A 27 -14.59 -8.36 -38.73
C GLY A 27 -14.15 -9.75 -38.23
N PRO A 28 -14.77 -10.83 -38.75
CA PRO A 28 -14.87 -12.10 -38.03
C PRO A 28 -13.55 -12.90 -37.94
N VAL A 29 -13.31 -13.34 -36.70
CA VAL A 29 -12.61 -14.55 -36.21
C VAL A 29 -11.26 -14.90 -36.84
N SER A 30 -10.20 -14.26 -36.35
CA SER A 30 -8.81 -14.78 -36.43
C SER A 30 -8.27 -15.12 -35.03
N SER A 31 -7.12 -15.80 -34.93
CA SER A 31 -6.42 -16.04 -33.65
C SER A 31 -6.22 -14.75 -32.83
N ARG A 32 -6.12 -13.62 -33.54
CA ARG A 32 -6.03 -12.26 -33.00
C ARG A 32 -7.27 -11.86 -32.20
N ASN A 33 -8.48 -12.30 -32.57
CA ASN A 33 -9.69 -12.06 -31.76
C ASN A 33 -9.70 -12.89 -30.46
N ARG A 34 -9.16 -14.11 -30.48
CA ARG A 34 -9.02 -14.93 -29.26
C ARG A 34 -8.02 -14.32 -28.29
N GLN A 35 -6.86 -13.91 -28.79
CA GLN A 35 -5.86 -13.19 -28.01
C GLN A 35 -6.43 -11.88 -27.46
N HIS A 36 -7.19 -11.15 -28.28
CA HIS A 36 -7.86 -9.92 -27.86
C HIS A 36 -8.85 -10.14 -26.71
N GLN A 37 -9.75 -11.12 -26.83
CA GLN A 37 -10.67 -11.47 -25.76
C GLN A 37 -9.95 -11.93 -24.49
N GLN A 38 -8.80 -12.61 -24.62
CA GLN A 38 -8.00 -13.00 -23.48
C GLN A 38 -7.41 -11.79 -22.75
N VAL A 39 -6.96 -10.78 -23.49
CA VAL A 39 -6.47 -9.51 -22.90
C VAL A 39 -7.60 -8.78 -22.18
N LEU A 40 -8.79 -8.66 -22.79
CA LEU A 40 -9.94 -8.02 -22.13
C LEU A 40 -10.33 -8.76 -20.84
N ARG A 41 -10.42 -10.09 -20.86
CA ARG A 41 -10.69 -10.90 -19.66
C ARG A 41 -9.61 -10.75 -18.59
N GLN A 42 -8.35 -10.58 -19.00
CA GLN A 42 -7.29 -10.33 -18.03
C GLN A 42 -7.44 -8.96 -17.37
N LEU A 43 -7.72 -7.92 -18.17
CA LEU A 43 -7.95 -6.57 -17.64
C LEU A 43 -9.19 -6.52 -16.74
N GLU A 44 -10.27 -7.24 -17.07
CA GLU A 44 -11.46 -7.41 -16.23
C GLU A 44 -11.08 -8.01 -14.87
N ARG A 45 -10.38 -9.14 -14.86
CA ARG A 45 -9.93 -9.78 -13.61
C ARG A 45 -9.00 -8.92 -12.79
N ASP A 46 -8.05 -8.25 -13.44
CA ASP A 46 -7.10 -7.36 -12.77
C ASP A 46 -7.84 -6.18 -12.14
N PHE A 47 -8.81 -5.61 -12.85
CA PHE A 47 -9.63 -4.49 -12.35
C PHE A 47 -10.46 -4.90 -11.15
N GLU A 48 -11.27 -5.95 -11.28
CA GLU A 48 -12.13 -6.46 -10.20
C GLU A 48 -11.31 -6.82 -8.97
N SER A 49 -10.15 -7.46 -9.16
CA SER A 49 -9.28 -7.81 -8.04
C SER A 49 -8.73 -6.59 -7.31
N VAL A 50 -8.41 -5.50 -8.01
CA VAL A 50 -7.96 -4.25 -7.36
C VAL A 50 -9.13 -3.57 -6.64
N VAL A 51 -10.33 -3.53 -7.23
CA VAL A 51 -11.53 -2.96 -6.60
C VAL A 51 -11.85 -3.71 -5.31
N ASP A 52 -11.94 -5.04 -5.35
CA ASP A 52 -12.29 -5.86 -4.18
C ASP A 52 -11.29 -5.73 -3.03
N ARG A 53 -10.01 -5.47 -3.35
CA ARG A 53 -8.95 -5.29 -2.36
C ARG A 53 -9.01 -3.92 -1.68
N TRP A 54 -9.32 -2.86 -2.43
CA TRP A 54 -9.09 -1.48 -1.99
C TRP A 54 -10.35 -0.64 -1.79
N VAL A 55 -11.47 -1.01 -2.41
CA VAL A 55 -12.70 -0.25 -2.39
C VAL A 55 -13.71 -0.96 -1.48
N ARG A 56 -13.75 -0.53 -0.22
CA ARG A 56 -14.66 -1.07 0.80
C ARG A 56 -16.06 -0.46 0.79
N ASP A 57 -16.19 0.73 0.21
CA ASP A 57 -17.48 1.42 0.11
C ASP A 57 -18.23 0.90 -1.11
N ASP A 58 -19.40 0.31 -0.89
CA ASP A 58 -20.20 -0.32 -1.94
C ASP A 58 -20.60 0.67 -3.06
N ARG A 59 -20.86 1.94 -2.72
CA ARG A 59 -21.21 2.95 -3.73
C ARG A 59 -20.00 3.34 -4.57
N LEU A 60 -18.84 3.41 -3.95
CA LEU A 60 -17.58 3.67 -4.65
C LEU A 60 -17.17 2.47 -5.50
N HIS A 61 -17.44 1.24 -5.03
CA HIS A 61 -17.26 -0.01 -5.76
C HIS A 61 -18.10 0.02 -7.04
N ASP A 62 -19.41 0.27 -6.91
CA ASP A 62 -20.34 0.41 -8.03
C ASP A 62 -19.91 1.52 -9.01
N ALA A 63 -19.44 2.66 -8.50
CA ALA A 63 -18.96 3.76 -9.33
C ALA A 63 -17.72 3.37 -10.15
N TRP A 64 -16.81 2.59 -9.55
CA TRP A 64 -15.64 2.05 -10.26
C TRP A 64 -16.03 1.03 -11.33
N LEU A 65 -16.96 0.12 -11.02
CA LEU A 65 -17.49 -0.83 -12.01
C LEU A 65 -18.20 -0.11 -13.16
N ALA A 66 -18.98 0.94 -12.87
CA ALA A 66 -19.65 1.75 -13.88
C ALA A 66 -18.65 2.50 -14.77
N HIS A 67 -17.57 3.04 -14.20
CA HIS A 67 -16.48 3.63 -14.97
C HIS A 67 -15.86 2.59 -15.92
N PHE A 68 -15.55 1.41 -15.42
CA PHE A 68 -14.88 0.35 -16.18
C PHE A 68 -15.75 -0.21 -17.31
N TYR A 69 -16.97 -0.66 -17.00
CA TYR A 69 -17.81 -1.37 -17.96
C TYR A 69 -18.60 -0.43 -18.89
N HIS A 70 -18.99 0.74 -18.38
CA HIS A 70 -19.95 1.64 -19.04
C HIS A 70 -19.37 3.00 -19.43
N PHE A 71 -18.05 3.20 -19.30
CA PHE A 71 -17.39 4.47 -19.63
C PHE A 71 -17.95 5.67 -18.84
N ALA A 72 -18.52 5.43 -17.66
CA ALA A 72 -18.93 6.51 -16.76
C ALA A 72 -17.71 7.34 -16.32
N PRO A 73 -17.87 8.57 -15.78
CA PRO A 73 -16.74 9.34 -15.25
C PRO A 73 -15.98 8.58 -14.15
N ALA A 74 -14.65 8.69 -14.14
CA ALA A 74 -13.84 8.07 -13.09
C ALA A 74 -14.19 8.71 -11.72
N PRO A 75 -14.53 7.92 -10.70
CA PRO A 75 -14.78 8.46 -9.38
C PRO A 75 -13.49 9.07 -8.81
N ARG A 76 -13.64 10.03 -7.89
CA ARG A 76 -12.53 10.45 -7.02
C ARG A 76 -12.32 9.27 -6.07
N GLY A 77 -11.33 8.43 -6.39
CA GLY A 77 -11.06 7.16 -5.70
C GLY A 77 -10.89 7.30 -4.19
N PRO A 78 -10.81 6.18 -3.44
CA PRO A 78 -10.60 6.25 -2.01
C PRO A 78 -9.33 7.06 -1.71
N LEU A 79 -9.42 7.97 -0.74
CA LEU A 79 -8.24 8.65 -0.20
C LEU A 79 -7.38 7.61 0.49
N MET A 80 -6.39 7.09 -0.24
CA MET A 80 -5.43 6.15 0.31
C MET A 80 -4.60 6.86 1.39
N PRO A 81 -4.54 6.31 2.61
CA PRO A 81 -3.66 6.88 3.62
C PRO A 81 -2.22 6.78 3.13
N LYS A 82 -1.43 7.84 3.35
CA LYS A 82 0.01 7.80 3.11
C LYS A 82 0.64 7.04 4.26
N PRO A 83 1.09 5.79 4.06
CA PRO A 83 1.52 4.98 5.17
C PRO A 83 2.82 5.53 5.80
N PRO A 84 2.96 5.45 7.13
CA PRO A 84 4.15 5.93 7.80
C PRO A 84 5.36 5.06 7.45
N LEU A 85 6.51 5.71 7.25
CA LEU A 85 7.81 5.06 7.18
C LEU A 85 8.33 4.70 8.56
N PHE A 86 7.87 5.42 9.58
CA PHE A 86 8.10 5.18 10.99
C PHE A 86 6.90 5.70 11.78
N ARG A 87 6.50 4.97 12.81
CA ARG A 87 5.61 5.40 13.88
C ARG A 87 6.20 4.87 15.17
N GLY A 88 6.28 5.72 16.18
CA GLY A 88 6.87 5.36 17.45
C GLY A 88 6.31 6.14 18.62
N ARG A 89 6.67 5.72 19.83
CA ARG A 89 6.32 6.41 21.07
C ARG A 89 7.54 6.61 21.95
N ASP A 90 7.59 7.73 22.63
CA ASP A 90 8.60 8.00 23.65
C ASP A 90 8.15 7.51 25.05
N ARG A 91 9.00 7.70 26.05
CA ARG A 91 8.68 7.35 27.45
C ARG A 91 7.54 8.19 28.05
N ALA A 92 7.31 9.39 27.54
CA ALA A 92 6.21 10.26 27.96
C ALA A 92 4.88 9.88 27.29
N GLY A 93 4.88 8.93 26.35
CA GLY A 93 3.72 8.50 25.59
C GLY A 93 3.42 9.36 24.35
N ARG A 94 4.28 10.34 24.03
CA ARG A 94 4.17 11.12 22.80
C ARG A 94 4.42 10.23 21.60
N SER A 95 3.66 10.47 20.55
CA SER A 95 3.71 9.82 19.26
C SER A 95 4.56 10.62 18.28
N ALA A 96 5.37 9.92 17.50
CA ALA A 96 6.07 10.47 16.35
C ALA A 96 5.78 9.63 15.11
N GLU A 97 5.53 10.29 13.98
CA GLU A 97 5.35 9.66 12.67
C GLU A 97 6.24 10.32 11.63
N LEU A 98 6.85 9.50 10.77
CA LEU A 98 7.54 9.96 9.58
C LEU A 98 6.73 9.52 8.36
N ILE A 99 6.12 10.45 7.64
CA ILE A 99 5.25 10.15 6.50
C ILE A 99 5.83 10.68 5.17
N PRO A 100 5.56 10.02 4.03
CA PRO A 100 5.93 10.52 2.71
C PRO A 100 5.21 11.82 2.34
N ALA A 101 5.99 12.80 1.88
CA ALA A 101 5.54 13.99 1.18
C ALA A 101 6.17 14.00 -0.24
N GLU A 102 5.71 14.89 -1.11
CA GLU A 102 6.02 14.90 -2.56
C GLU A 102 7.51 14.62 -2.86
N ASP A 103 8.42 15.46 -2.35
CA ASP A 103 9.87 15.30 -2.50
C ASP A 103 10.63 15.23 -1.17
N SER A 104 9.94 14.85 -0.10
CA SER A 104 10.46 14.93 1.25
C SER A 104 9.77 13.94 2.18
N TYR A 105 10.17 13.94 3.44
CA TYR A 105 9.40 13.37 4.53
C TYR A 105 8.90 14.46 5.45
N GLU A 106 7.75 14.23 6.06
CA GLU A 106 7.21 15.08 7.10
C GLU A 106 7.29 14.32 8.42
N LEU A 107 7.97 14.93 9.39
CA LEU A 107 8.00 14.46 10.76
C LEU A 107 6.85 15.12 11.51
N ILE A 108 5.99 14.28 12.08
CA ILE A 108 4.81 14.67 12.82
C ILE A 108 4.99 14.21 14.26
N ILE A 109 4.83 15.12 15.22
CA ILE A 109 4.82 14.79 16.66
C ILE A 109 3.45 15.18 17.20
N GLU A 110 2.77 14.26 17.88
CA GLU A 110 1.44 14.50 18.46
C GLU A 110 0.44 15.05 17.42
N GLY A 111 0.49 14.51 16.20
CA GLY A 111 -0.36 14.92 15.08
C GLY A 111 -0.01 16.27 14.47
N LYS A 112 1.05 16.95 14.92
CA LYS A 112 1.50 18.25 14.39
C LYS A 112 2.76 18.08 13.54
N PRO A 113 2.79 18.60 12.29
CA PRO A 113 4.02 18.62 11.51
C PRO A 113 5.04 19.54 12.18
N VAL A 114 6.20 19.00 12.51
CA VAL A 114 7.28 19.73 13.21
C VAL A 114 8.48 20.01 12.32
N GLN A 115 8.77 19.12 11.35
CA GLN A 115 9.95 19.24 10.50
C GLN A 115 9.72 18.59 9.14
N ARG A 116 10.20 19.26 8.09
CA ARG A 116 10.29 18.68 6.74
C ARG A 116 11.72 18.20 6.52
N LEU A 117 11.87 16.93 6.19
CA LEU A 117 13.15 16.26 6.03
C LEU A 117 13.39 15.94 4.57
N ALA A 118 14.63 16.10 4.10
CA ALA A 118 15.04 15.52 2.83
C ALA A 118 14.77 14.00 2.84
N ARG A 119 14.69 13.36 1.68
CA ARG A 119 14.42 11.91 1.62
C ARG A 119 15.52 11.12 2.37
N VAL A 120 15.20 10.68 3.58
CA VAL A 120 16.01 9.78 4.40
C VAL A 120 15.68 8.32 4.10
N ARG A 121 16.71 7.48 3.92
CA ARG A 121 16.50 6.03 3.80
C ARG A 121 16.58 5.39 5.18
N LEU A 122 15.44 5.04 5.76
CA LEU A 122 15.42 4.23 6.98
C LEU A 122 15.92 2.80 6.70
N PRO A 123 16.67 2.19 7.63
CA PRO A 123 17.11 0.81 7.49
C PRO A 123 15.92 -0.15 7.46
N GLY A 124 16.07 -1.28 6.76
CA GLY A 124 15.07 -2.36 6.77
C GLY A 124 15.20 -3.33 7.95
N ARG A 125 16.16 -3.10 8.86
CA ARG A 125 16.41 -3.88 10.08
C ARG A 125 15.98 -3.10 11.31
N ARG A 126 15.74 -3.77 12.44
CA ARG A 126 15.23 -3.18 13.67
C ARG A 126 15.93 -1.86 14.03
N LEU A 127 15.13 -0.83 14.22
CA LEU A 127 15.55 0.41 14.86
C LEU A 127 15.46 0.22 16.38
N ARG A 128 16.48 0.66 17.12
CA ARG A 128 16.42 0.73 18.58
C ARG A 128 15.53 1.88 19.00
N ALA A 129 15.79 3.07 18.46
CA ALA A 129 14.96 4.26 18.59
C ALA A 129 15.23 5.22 17.41
N LEU A 130 14.25 6.07 17.13
CA LEU A 130 14.42 7.28 16.35
C LEU A 130 14.61 8.44 17.33
N ASN A 131 15.77 9.11 17.28
CA ASN A 131 16.02 10.27 18.12
C ASN A 131 15.63 11.54 17.35
N VAL A 132 14.73 12.32 17.95
CA VAL A 132 14.29 13.61 17.42
C VAL A 132 14.56 14.65 18.48
N SER A 133 15.51 15.56 18.22
CA SER A 133 15.83 16.66 19.15
C SER A 133 16.12 16.22 20.59
N GLY A 134 16.70 15.05 20.79
CA GLY A 134 17.02 14.48 22.11
C GLY A 134 15.95 13.56 22.70
N ASP A 135 14.77 13.47 22.07
CA ASP A 135 13.71 12.55 22.47
C ASP A 135 13.81 11.23 21.70
N GLU A 136 13.92 10.12 22.43
CA GLU A 136 13.96 8.77 21.86
C GLU A 136 12.55 8.21 21.67
N PHE A 137 12.18 7.93 20.42
CA PHE A 137 10.94 7.25 20.06
C PHE A 137 11.21 5.79 19.69
N GLU A 138 10.61 4.86 20.43
CA GLU A 138 10.66 3.44 20.10
C GLU A 138 9.60 3.11 19.04
N GLU A 139 9.98 2.33 18.02
CA GLU A 139 9.07 1.99 16.93
C GLU A 139 7.89 1.14 17.43
N THR A 140 6.67 1.56 17.09
CA THR A 140 5.43 0.84 17.41
C THR A 140 4.70 0.47 16.12
N PHE A 141 3.84 -0.55 16.18
CA PHE A 141 3.06 -1.04 15.04
C PHE A 141 1.57 -1.02 15.43
N ALA A 142 0.77 -0.33 14.62
CA ALA A 142 -0.65 -0.14 14.85
C ALA A 142 -1.53 -1.22 14.20
N ALA A 143 -0.99 -2.02 13.28
CA ALA A 143 -1.73 -3.11 12.67
C ALA A 143 -2.28 -4.07 13.76
N SER A 144 -3.51 -4.56 13.55
CA SER A 144 -4.19 -5.48 14.46
C SER A 144 -3.35 -6.73 14.76
N ALA A 145 -3.64 -7.38 15.90
CA ALA A 145 -2.94 -8.61 16.27
C ALA A 145 -3.19 -9.71 15.23
N GLU A 146 -4.41 -9.79 14.71
CA GLU A 146 -4.85 -10.71 13.66
C GLU A 146 -4.08 -10.47 12.36
N ALA A 147 -4.01 -9.22 11.89
CA ALA A 147 -3.26 -8.86 10.68
C ALA A 147 -1.77 -9.20 10.80
N ARG A 148 -1.17 -8.89 11.96
CA ARG A 148 0.24 -9.20 12.26
C ARG A 148 0.50 -10.70 12.32
N ALA A 149 -0.42 -11.47 12.91
CA ALA A 149 -0.32 -12.93 12.97
C ALA A 149 -0.45 -13.56 11.57
N ALA A 150 -1.41 -13.10 10.78
CA ALA A 150 -1.61 -13.57 9.40
C ALA A 150 -0.39 -13.25 8.51
N LEU A 151 0.18 -12.04 8.65
CA LEU A 151 1.42 -11.69 7.92
C LEU A 151 2.56 -12.63 8.29
N ARG A 152 2.73 -12.95 9.57
CA ARG A 152 3.76 -13.89 10.03
C ARG A 152 3.57 -15.27 9.41
N GLU A 153 2.36 -15.82 9.49
CA GLU A 153 2.05 -17.12 8.87
C GLU A 153 2.36 -17.12 7.37
N TYR A 154 1.98 -16.05 6.66
CA TYR A 154 2.29 -15.89 5.24
C TYR A 154 3.79 -15.84 4.96
N THR A 155 4.57 -15.13 5.77
CA THR A 155 6.04 -15.08 5.58
C THR A 155 6.73 -16.42 5.86
N GLU A 156 6.13 -17.28 6.69
CA GLU A 156 6.62 -18.62 6.98
C GLU A 156 6.13 -19.64 5.93
N ASN A 157 4.94 -19.43 5.36
CA ASN A 157 4.29 -20.33 4.41
C ASN A 157 3.68 -19.56 3.22
N PRO A 158 4.49 -19.01 2.29
CA PRO A 158 3.99 -18.17 1.19
C PRO A 158 3.00 -18.89 0.26
N GLU A 159 3.10 -20.21 0.15
CA GLU A 159 2.24 -21.07 -0.69
C GLU A 159 0.76 -21.04 -0.29
N ARG A 160 0.45 -20.62 0.95
CA ARG A 160 -0.95 -20.48 1.43
C ARG A 160 -1.67 -19.25 0.87
N GLY A 161 -0.94 -18.40 0.15
CA GLY A 161 -1.45 -17.16 -0.41
C GLY A 161 -1.39 -15.99 0.59
N ALA A 162 -1.32 -14.78 0.04
CA ALA A 162 -1.26 -13.57 0.86
C ALA A 162 -2.60 -13.32 1.57
N PRO A 163 -2.59 -12.86 2.84
CA PRO A 163 -3.79 -12.59 3.61
C PRO A 163 -4.40 -11.24 3.23
N TRP A 164 -4.94 -11.18 2.00
CA TRP A 164 -5.50 -9.98 1.37
C TRP A 164 -6.59 -9.30 2.21
N GLN A 165 -7.33 -10.04 3.02
CA GLN A 165 -8.33 -9.50 3.93
C GLN A 165 -7.73 -8.50 4.95
N HIS A 166 -6.45 -8.65 5.29
CA HIS A 166 -5.71 -7.78 6.22
C HIS A 166 -4.88 -6.69 5.51
N LEU A 167 -4.95 -6.60 4.17
CA LEU A 167 -4.13 -5.67 3.38
C LEU A 167 -4.30 -4.22 3.84
N GLY A 168 -5.54 -3.75 4.03
CA GLY A 168 -5.79 -2.36 4.41
C GLY A 168 -5.14 -1.97 5.74
N ASP A 169 -5.14 -2.88 6.72
CA ASP A 169 -4.56 -2.67 8.05
C ASP A 169 -3.02 -2.66 7.99
N LEU A 170 -2.43 -3.67 7.33
CA LEU A 170 -0.99 -3.78 7.13
C LEU A 170 -0.43 -2.64 6.27
N TYR A 171 -1.18 -2.23 5.25
CA TYR A 171 -0.82 -1.10 4.40
C TYR A 171 -0.89 0.21 5.17
N SER A 172 -1.97 0.47 5.92
CA SER A 172 -2.14 1.73 6.67
C SER A 172 -1.06 1.93 7.74
N ASP A 173 -0.51 0.83 8.27
CA ASP A 173 0.65 0.86 9.18
C ASP A 173 2.00 0.87 8.45
N GLY A 174 2.01 0.87 7.12
CA GLY A 174 3.21 0.89 6.28
C GLY A 174 4.04 -0.37 6.33
N ILE A 175 3.48 -1.50 6.74
CA ILE A 175 4.17 -2.79 6.83
C ILE A 175 4.32 -3.41 5.43
N VAL A 176 3.28 -3.33 4.61
CA VAL A 176 3.28 -3.81 3.22
C VAL A 176 2.99 -2.70 2.24
N ASP A 177 3.44 -2.85 1.00
CA ASP A 177 3.01 -2.01 -0.11
C ASP A 177 1.67 -2.52 -0.70
N PRO A 178 1.10 -1.82 -1.70
CA PRO A 178 -0.19 -2.21 -2.25
C PRO A 178 -0.24 -3.57 -2.96
N ASN A 179 0.93 -4.15 -3.24
CA ASN A 179 1.08 -5.48 -3.83
C ASN A 179 1.43 -6.54 -2.78
N PHE A 180 1.27 -6.23 -1.49
CA PHE A 180 1.59 -7.10 -0.37
C PHE A 180 3.10 -7.35 -0.15
N ALA A 181 3.99 -6.60 -0.81
CA ALA A 181 5.42 -6.73 -0.59
C ALA A 181 5.85 -6.02 0.70
N LEU A 182 6.74 -6.64 1.47
CA LEU A 182 7.27 -6.03 2.70
C LEU A 182 8.03 -4.74 2.39
N THR A 183 7.61 -3.65 3.03
CA THR A 183 8.35 -2.37 3.01
C THR A 183 9.58 -2.43 3.92
N SER A 184 10.38 -1.36 3.97
CA SER A 184 11.44 -1.25 4.97
C SER A 184 10.90 -1.37 6.40
N ARG A 185 9.77 -0.71 6.70
CA ARG A 185 9.11 -0.78 8.01
C ARG A 185 8.55 -2.17 8.29
N GLY A 186 7.99 -2.85 7.29
CA GLY A 186 7.57 -4.25 7.44
C GLY A 186 8.71 -5.21 7.72
N ARG A 187 9.89 -5.00 7.12
CA ARG A 187 11.07 -5.80 7.46
C ARG A 187 11.54 -5.55 8.89
N ARG A 188 11.48 -4.31 9.39
CA ARG A 188 11.74 -4.00 10.81
C ARG A 188 10.73 -4.65 11.73
N PHE A 189 9.45 -4.64 11.37
CA PHE A 189 8.42 -5.39 12.07
C PHE A 189 8.80 -6.87 12.18
N MET A 190 9.11 -7.55 11.07
CA MET A 190 9.49 -8.96 11.09
C MET A 190 10.75 -9.23 11.92
N ASP A 191 11.72 -8.31 11.91
CA ASP A 191 12.94 -8.42 12.70
C ASP A 191 12.68 -8.26 14.21
N THR A 192 11.80 -7.32 14.61
CA THR A 192 11.37 -7.18 16.02
C THR A 192 10.67 -8.42 16.56
N GLN A 193 10.01 -9.20 15.71
CA GLN A 193 9.39 -10.47 16.10
C GLN A 193 10.39 -11.62 16.25
N ARG A 194 11.53 -11.55 15.55
CA ARG A 194 12.53 -12.63 15.50
C ARG A 194 13.63 -12.51 16.56
N ASN A 195 13.98 -11.30 16.97
CA ASN A 195 15.19 -11.03 17.77
C ASN A 195 14.92 -10.27 19.09
N GLY A 196 15.51 -10.77 20.18
CA GLY A 196 15.67 -10.01 21.43
C GLY A 196 16.80 -8.97 21.33
N ASN A 197 16.53 -7.73 21.75
CA ASN A 197 17.44 -6.60 22.00
C ASN A 197 18.47 -6.10 20.96
N GLY A 198 18.55 -6.63 19.73
CA GLY A 198 19.42 -6.06 18.68
C GLY A 198 18.72 -4.97 17.84
N GLY A 199 19.20 -3.73 17.82
CA GLY A 199 18.65 -2.66 16.98
C GLY A 199 19.64 -1.52 16.74
N VAL A 200 19.43 -0.70 15.71
CA VAL A 200 20.27 0.47 15.41
C VAL A 200 19.57 1.78 15.76
N GLU A 201 20.29 2.75 16.32
CA GLU A 201 19.78 4.09 16.58
C GLU A 201 19.89 4.96 15.33
N LEU A 202 18.89 5.82 15.09
CA LEU A 202 18.91 6.78 14.00
C LEU A 202 18.62 8.18 14.54
N LEU A 203 19.56 9.10 14.32
CA LEU A 203 19.48 10.49 14.76
C LEU A 203 18.96 11.35 13.60
N LEU A 204 17.88 12.10 13.83
CA LEU A 204 17.43 13.15 12.93
C LEU A 204 17.87 14.51 13.49
N GLY A 205 18.76 15.18 12.76
CA GLY A 205 19.30 16.51 13.10
C GLY A 205 18.41 17.67 12.67
#